data_AF-A0A973Y3F1-F1
#
_entry.id   AF-A0A973Y3F1-F1
#
_cell.length_a   1.000
_cell.length_b   1.000
_cell.length_c   1.000
_cell.angle_alpha   90.00
_cell.angle_beta   90.00
_cell.angle_gamma   90.00
#
_symmetry.space_group_name_H-M   'P 1'
#
loop_
_entity.id
_entity.type
_entity.pdbx_description
1 polymer ?
#
loop_
_entity_poly.entity_id
_entity_poly.type
_entity_poly.pdbx_seq_one_letter_code
_entity_poly.pdbx_strand_id
1 'polypeptide(L)'
;MSADLGASAPAAVEPVPTGRADTAESLVAELIRVPAGQVSPSLYETARLVSLAPWLTGHAERVRHLLTSQRPDGGWGPPEGYALVPTVSATEALLAELRTAPAAEPLIRATDAGLTVLTRWLSAPRSLPDTPAIDLIVPALATAINRRLVEADLPSALGHWRAAARLRLPAGMDDRRLAAVHGLIGAGAALPEKVLHALEVVGSAAHGVRGVRPTRSGIVGASPAATAAWLGSPAGGHRHPGASAYLERVVRQHDALAPCATPITVFERAWVVATLSRAGLAVTQAADLIPGLIADLTSVGTCAGPGLPPDADTTAVTLYALAHLGFSVDLECLWRYETPDGFCTWPGEDGFSLSTNAHVLDVVGLILTIDPDADRRHVTAARRLADALRQRQQADGSWQDRWHASPYYATMCCALALAGFPGPGTAVTSLARAASWIVDTQRANGSWGRWKGTVEETAYAVQVLATVGRGRPGADEAIRRGHAYLTEGTTAHDPGPPLWHDKDLYRPAMIVRAAVVAARHLAGAAGPATA
;
A
#
# COMPACT_ATOMS: atom_id res chain seq x y z
N MET A 1 -34.92 -22.49 39.25
CA MET A 1 -33.59 -22.31 39.87
C MET A 1 -32.58 -22.29 38.75
N SER A 2 -32.18 -21.08 38.35
CA SER A 2 -31.12 -20.82 37.38
C SER A 2 -29.75 -20.97 38.04
N ALA A 3 -28.78 -21.50 37.30
CA ALA A 3 -27.35 -21.22 37.48
C ALA A 3 -26.70 -21.40 36.09
N ASP A 4 -26.52 -20.33 35.33
CA ASP A 4 -25.33 -19.47 35.29
C ASP A 4 -24.14 -20.13 34.55
N LEU A 5 -24.12 -19.95 33.22
CA LEU A 5 -22.99 -20.29 32.36
C LEU A 5 -22.24 -18.98 32.06
N GLY A 6 -21.17 -18.75 32.81
CA GLY A 6 -20.31 -17.58 32.68
C GLY A 6 -19.69 -17.49 31.28
N ALA A 7 -19.89 -16.34 30.64
CA ALA A 7 -19.21 -15.95 29.42
C ALA A 7 -17.71 -15.79 29.70
N SER A 8 -16.88 -16.62 29.06
CA SER A 8 -15.43 -16.45 29.07
C SER A 8 -15.07 -15.24 28.19
N ALA A 9 -14.46 -14.23 28.80
CA ALA A 9 -13.92 -13.07 28.08
C ALA A 9 -12.78 -13.53 27.14
N PRO A 10 -12.69 -12.99 25.91
CA PRO A 10 -11.52 -13.24 25.08
C PRO A 10 -10.29 -12.62 25.76
N ALA A 11 -9.22 -13.40 25.86
CA ALA A 11 -7.97 -13.00 26.47
C ALA A 11 -7.47 -11.68 25.86
N ALA A 12 -7.12 -10.72 26.73
CA ALA A 12 -6.42 -9.51 26.32
C ALA A 12 -5.13 -9.90 25.58
N VAL A 13 -4.92 -9.30 24.41
CA VAL A 13 -3.66 -9.43 23.68
C VAL A 13 -2.60 -8.72 24.52
N GLU A 14 -1.76 -9.48 25.23
CA GLU A 14 -0.60 -8.92 25.90
C GLU A 14 0.35 -8.28 24.88
N PRO A 15 0.92 -7.11 25.17
CA PRO A 15 1.93 -6.51 24.31
C PRO A 15 3.15 -7.43 24.22
N VAL A 16 3.62 -7.66 22.99
CA VAL A 16 4.85 -8.42 22.70
C VAL A 16 6.01 -7.77 23.47
N PRO A 17 6.86 -8.54 24.18
CA PRO A 17 8.02 -7.98 24.86
C PRO A 17 8.93 -7.30 23.84
N THR A 18 9.12 -5.99 24.02
CA THR A 18 10.12 -5.19 23.31
C THR A 18 11.51 -5.72 23.64
N GLY A 19 12.16 -6.40 22.68
CA GLY A 19 13.56 -6.82 22.84
C GLY A 19 13.99 -8.13 22.17
N ARG A 20 13.08 -8.92 21.57
CA ARG A 20 13.49 -10.10 20.78
C ARG A 20 13.67 -9.70 19.32
N ALA A 21 14.85 -9.98 18.76
CA ALA A 21 15.09 -9.76 17.33
C ALA A 21 14.12 -10.59 16.48
N ASP A 22 13.56 -9.99 15.44
CA ASP A 22 12.67 -10.69 14.51
C ASP A 22 13.40 -11.86 13.84
N THR A 23 12.75 -13.02 13.83
CA THR A 23 13.18 -14.21 13.11
C THR A 23 12.15 -14.59 12.05
N ALA A 24 12.53 -15.39 11.06
CA ALA A 24 11.58 -15.93 10.08
C ALA A 24 10.39 -16.63 10.77
N GLU A 25 10.66 -17.43 11.80
CA GLU A 25 9.62 -18.12 12.59
C GLU A 25 8.68 -17.15 13.32
N SER A 26 9.23 -16.10 13.96
CA SER A 26 8.38 -15.13 14.68
C SER A 26 7.49 -14.35 13.72
N LEU A 27 7.99 -14.00 12.53
CA LEU A 27 7.20 -13.32 11.51
C LEU A 27 6.06 -14.21 11.00
N VAL A 28 6.33 -15.49 10.70
CA VAL A 28 5.29 -16.43 10.27
C VAL A 28 4.22 -16.62 11.35
N ALA A 29 4.63 -16.84 12.60
CA ALA A 29 3.68 -16.96 13.72
C ALA A 29 2.78 -15.73 13.83
N GLU A 30 3.32 -14.55 13.55
CA GLU A 30 2.59 -13.30 13.61
C GLU A 30 1.60 -13.10 12.46
N LEU A 31 1.93 -13.55 11.24
CA LEU A 31 1.00 -13.60 10.09
C LEU A 31 -0.24 -14.46 10.39
N ILE A 32 -0.08 -15.51 11.19
CA ILE A 32 -1.20 -16.37 11.60
C ILE A 32 -2.01 -15.71 12.70
N ARG A 33 -1.35 -15.05 13.65
CA ARG A 33 -2.00 -14.34 14.77
C ARG A 33 -2.86 -13.16 14.29
N VAL A 34 -2.45 -12.45 13.24
CA VAL A 34 -3.16 -11.29 12.68
C VAL A 34 -3.49 -11.54 11.20
N PRO A 35 -4.48 -12.39 10.89
CA PRO A 35 -4.71 -12.87 9.53
C PRO A 35 -5.19 -11.78 8.56
N ALA A 36 -5.73 -10.66 9.05
CA ALA A 36 -6.17 -9.55 8.19
C ALA A 36 -4.99 -8.72 7.62
N GLY A 37 -3.78 -8.91 8.15
CA GLY A 37 -2.61 -8.10 7.83
C GLY A 37 -2.42 -6.90 8.75
N GLN A 38 -1.20 -6.37 8.77
CA GLN A 38 -0.78 -5.27 9.65
C GLN A 38 -0.35 -4.05 8.84
N VAL A 39 -1.28 -3.10 8.72
CA VAL A 39 -1.11 -1.90 7.88
C VAL A 39 -1.14 -0.65 8.76
N SER A 40 -0.26 0.30 8.47
CA SER A 40 -0.29 1.60 9.16
C SER A 40 -1.62 2.32 8.92
N PRO A 41 -2.09 3.13 9.89
CA PRO A 41 -3.18 4.06 9.66
C PRO A 41 -2.91 5.00 8.47
N SER A 42 -3.99 5.32 7.76
CA SER A 42 -4.05 6.26 6.64
C SER A 42 -4.69 7.56 7.09
N LEU A 43 -4.10 8.69 6.71
CA LEU A 43 -4.68 10.00 6.97
C LEU A 43 -5.92 10.22 6.11
N TYR A 44 -5.87 9.80 4.85
CA TYR A 44 -7.01 9.84 3.96
C TYR A 44 -8.19 9.06 4.54
N GLU A 45 -8.01 7.77 4.85
CA GLU A 45 -9.10 6.89 5.26
C GLU A 45 -9.69 7.29 6.61
N THR A 46 -8.82 7.66 7.56
CA THR A 46 -9.23 8.18 8.87
C THR A 46 -10.10 9.42 8.73
N ALA A 47 -9.71 10.38 7.87
CA ALA A 47 -10.50 11.57 7.60
C ALA A 47 -11.84 11.26 6.92
N ARG A 48 -11.87 10.28 6.00
CA ARG A 48 -13.13 9.82 5.40
C ARG A 48 -14.08 9.26 6.47
N LEU A 49 -13.60 8.49 7.44
CA LEU A 49 -14.44 8.01 8.54
C LEU A 49 -14.95 9.12 9.45
N VAL A 50 -14.16 10.19 9.68
CA VAL A 50 -14.66 11.40 10.38
C VAL A 50 -15.86 11.99 9.65
N SER A 51 -15.78 12.13 8.31
CA SER A 51 -16.90 12.71 7.55
C SER A 51 -18.10 11.77 7.36
N LEU A 52 -17.85 10.47 7.17
CA LEU A 52 -18.87 9.52 6.68
C LEU A 52 -19.48 8.66 7.80
N ALA A 53 -18.74 8.46 8.89
CA ALA A 53 -19.16 7.60 9.99
C ALA A 53 -18.87 8.25 11.36
N PRO A 54 -19.43 9.44 11.66
CA PRO A 54 -19.28 10.06 12.98
C PRO A 54 -19.92 9.24 14.11
N TRP A 55 -20.79 8.29 13.75
CA TRP A 55 -21.41 7.34 14.66
C TRP A 55 -20.50 6.16 15.06
N LEU A 56 -19.39 5.94 14.35
CA LEU A 56 -18.50 4.83 14.59
C LEU A 56 -17.62 5.08 15.82
N THR A 57 -17.43 4.06 16.64
CA THR A 57 -16.59 4.12 17.85
C THR A 57 -15.23 4.78 17.56
N GLY A 58 -14.77 5.65 18.47
CA GLY A 58 -13.47 6.32 18.32
C GLY A 58 -13.47 7.61 17.50
N HIS A 59 -14.64 8.23 17.27
CA HIS A 59 -14.75 9.43 16.43
C HIS A 59 -13.90 10.61 16.95
N ALA A 60 -13.95 10.90 18.25
CA ALA A 60 -13.19 11.99 18.85
C ALA A 60 -11.67 11.77 18.72
N GLU A 61 -11.21 10.52 18.78
CA GLU A 61 -9.83 10.12 18.56
C GLU A 61 -9.38 10.39 17.13
N ARG A 62 -10.21 10.08 16.13
CA ARG A 62 -9.92 10.40 14.73
C ARG A 62 -9.85 11.91 14.50
N VAL A 63 -10.79 12.69 15.03
CA VAL A 63 -10.75 14.16 14.94
C VAL A 63 -9.48 14.70 15.58
N ARG A 64 -9.14 14.24 16.79
CA ARG A 64 -7.91 14.63 17.48
C ARG A 64 -6.68 14.30 16.67
N HIS A 65 -6.62 13.10 16.08
CA HIS A 65 -5.53 12.69 15.20
C HIS A 65 -5.36 13.64 14.01
N LEU A 66 -6.45 14.05 13.34
CA LEU A 66 -6.36 15.04 12.26
C LEU A 66 -5.79 16.38 12.75
N LEU A 67 -6.22 16.86 13.92
CA LEU A 67 -5.71 18.12 14.48
C LEU A 67 -4.22 18.02 14.86
N THR A 68 -3.78 16.91 15.45
CA THR A 68 -2.39 16.73 15.89
C THR A 68 -1.43 16.38 14.75
N SER A 69 -1.94 15.81 13.66
CA SER A 69 -1.14 15.40 12.49
C SER A 69 -1.01 16.51 11.44
N GLN A 70 -1.62 17.68 11.65
CA GLN A 70 -1.47 18.82 10.74
C GLN A 70 -0.04 19.36 10.80
N ARG A 71 0.57 19.54 9.63
CA ARG A 71 1.91 20.11 9.50
C ARG A 71 1.88 21.63 9.70
N PRO A 72 3.04 22.26 10.02
CA PRO A 72 3.12 23.71 10.21
C PRO A 72 2.70 24.55 8.98
N ASP A 73 2.70 23.98 7.77
CA ASP A 73 2.24 24.67 6.55
C ASP A 73 0.72 24.55 6.31
N GLY A 74 -0.01 23.93 7.24
CA GLY A 74 -1.46 23.69 7.15
C GLY A 74 -1.85 22.41 6.42
N GLY A 75 -0.89 21.67 5.84
CA GLY A 75 -1.15 20.43 5.12
C GLY A 75 -1.06 19.17 5.98
N TRP A 76 -1.41 18.03 5.36
CA TRP A 76 -1.27 16.67 5.91
C TRP A 76 -0.51 15.78 4.94
N GLY A 77 0.22 14.80 5.46
CA GLY A 77 0.90 13.79 4.65
C GLY A 77 2.29 14.19 4.14
N PRO A 78 2.91 13.32 3.30
CA PRO A 78 4.30 13.42 2.88
C PRO A 78 4.56 14.52 1.83
N PRO A 79 5.83 14.91 1.59
CA PRO A 79 6.19 15.94 0.61
C PRO A 79 5.98 15.46 -0.85
N GLU A 80 6.50 16.21 -1.83
CA GLU A 80 6.55 15.81 -3.26
C GLU A 80 5.18 15.48 -3.87
N GLY A 81 4.14 16.22 -3.46
CA GLY A 81 2.79 16.09 -4.01
C GLY A 81 1.91 15.06 -3.29
N TYR A 82 2.49 14.11 -2.55
CA TYR A 82 1.75 13.10 -1.79
C TYR A 82 0.83 13.68 -0.71
N ALA A 83 1.11 14.90 -0.23
CA ALA A 83 0.27 15.61 0.73
C ALA A 83 -1.10 16.03 0.17
N LEU A 84 -1.32 16.04 -1.15
CA LEU A 84 -2.56 16.59 -1.71
C LEU A 84 -3.79 15.79 -1.26
N VAL A 85 -3.78 14.47 -1.42
CA VAL A 85 -4.92 13.60 -1.09
C VAL A 85 -5.24 13.60 0.42
N PRO A 86 -4.27 13.41 1.33
CA PRO A 86 -4.50 13.56 2.76
C PRO A 86 -5.03 14.94 3.15
N THR A 87 -4.51 16.01 2.54
CA THR A 87 -4.91 17.39 2.89
C THR A 87 -6.34 17.70 2.46
N VAL A 88 -6.73 17.32 1.22
CA VAL A 88 -8.09 17.55 0.75
C VAL A 88 -9.10 16.70 1.55
N SER A 89 -8.72 15.47 1.93
CA SER A 89 -9.51 14.61 2.80
C SER A 89 -9.66 15.17 4.22
N ALA A 90 -8.56 15.55 4.88
CA ALA A 90 -8.61 16.11 6.23
C ALA A 90 -9.41 17.42 6.26
N THR A 91 -9.18 18.33 5.29
CA THR A 91 -9.89 19.61 5.24
C THR A 91 -11.40 19.41 5.05
N GLU A 92 -11.81 18.52 4.16
CA GLU A 92 -13.24 18.20 3.98
C GLU A 92 -13.86 17.59 5.24
N ALA A 93 -13.12 16.72 5.93
CA ALA A 93 -13.58 16.08 7.16
C ALA A 93 -13.75 17.07 8.32
N LEU A 94 -12.83 18.01 8.49
CA LEU A 94 -12.94 19.04 9.53
C LEU A 94 -14.10 20.02 9.24
N LEU A 95 -14.35 20.33 7.96
CA LEU A 95 -15.55 21.07 7.55
C LEU A 95 -16.84 20.29 7.84
N ALA A 96 -16.84 18.97 7.66
CA ALA A 96 -17.97 18.11 8.02
C ALA A 96 -18.20 18.11 9.54
N GLU A 97 -17.14 17.99 10.34
CA GLU A 97 -17.19 17.97 11.80
C GLU A 97 -17.72 19.28 12.40
N LEU A 98 -17.38 20.44 11.81
CA LEU A 98 -17.88 21.75 12.25
C LEU A 98 -19.40 21.91 12.16
N ARG A 99 -20.11 21.01 11.46
CA ARG A 99 -21.59 21.01 11.40
C ARG A 99 -22.23 20.27 12.56
N THR A 100 -21.52 19.33 13.17
CA THR A 100 -22.06 18.43 14.19
C THR A 100 -21.49 18.70 15.58
N ALA A 101 -20.29 19.28 15.65
CA ALA A 101 -19.63 19.65 16.89
C ALA A 101 -19.63 21.18 17.12
N PRO A 102 -19.55 21.64 18.38
CA PRO A 102 -19.28 23.04 18.66
C PRO A 102 -18.02 23.50 17.93
N ALA A 103 -18.06 24.69 17.33
CA ALA A 103 -16.95 25.27 16.59
C ALA A 103 -15.80 25.66 17.54
N ALA A 104 -15.05 24.65 18.00
CA ALA A 104 -13.91 24.83 18.87
C ALA A 104 -12.77 25.48 18.09
N GLU A 105 -12.06 26.37 18.76
CA GLU A 105 -11.00 27.18 18.17
C GLU A 105 -9.90 26.33 17.46
N PRO A 106 -9.39 25.19 18.00
CA PRO A 106 -8.44 24.35 17.27
C PRO A 106 -8.98 23.78 15.95
N LEU A 107 -10.28 23.44 15.90
CA LEU A 107 -10.93 22.88 14.72
C LEU A 107 -11.09 23.95 13.62
N ILE A 108 -11.50 25.16 14.01
CA ILE A 108 -11.59 26.31 13.09
C ILE A 108 -10.22 26.62 12.48
N ARG A 109 -9.19 26.75 13.31
CA ARG A 109 -7.83 27.08 12.84
C ARG A 109 -7.26 26.01 11.91
N ALA A 110 -7.43 24.73 12.26
CA ALA A 110 -6.92 23.65 11.42
C ALA A 110 -7.64 23.63 10.06
N THR A 111 -8.96 23.85 10.05
CA THR A 111 -9.76 23.96 8.83
C THR A 111 -9.31 25.13 7.96
N ASP A 112 -9.12 26.30 8.56
CA ASP A 112 -8.68 27.52 7.87
C ASP A 112 -7.29 27.36 7.23
N ALA A 113 -6.34 26.76 7.96
CA ALA A 113 -5.00 26.46 7.46
C ALA A 113 -5.03 25.45 6.30
N GLY A 114 -5.89 24.42 6.39
CA GLY A 114 -6.12 23.44 5.31
C GLY A 114 -6.67 24.08 4.04
N LEU A 115 -7.69 24.93 4.16
CA LEU A 115 -8.26 25.69 3.03
C LEU A 115 -7.24 26.64 2.41
N THR A 116 -6.46 27.33 3.23
CA THR A 116 -5.39 28.23 2.80
C THR A 116 -4.36 27.50 1.95
N VAL A 117 -3.84 26.38 2.46
CA VAL A 117 -2.80 25.63 1.75
C VAL A 117 -3.32 24.98 0.47
N LEU A 118 -4.55 24.45 0.47
CA LEU A 118 -5.21 23.90 -0.72
C LEU A 118 -5.42 24.94 -1.80
N THR A 119 -5.87 26.16 -1.44
CA THR A 119 -6.05 27.25 -2.39
C THR A 119 -4.74 27.59 -3.11
N ARG A 120 -3.63 27.65 -2.35
CA ARG A 120 -2.29 27.88 -2.93
C ARG A 120 -1.86 26.72 -3.83
N TRP A 121 -2.02 25.49 -3.36
CA TRP A 121 -1.57 24.28 -4.02
C TRP A 121 -2.30 23.99 -5.33
N LEU A 122 -3.62 24.17 -5.35
CA LEU A 122 -4.47 23.92 -6.51
C LEU A 122 -4.42 25.04 -7.54
N SER A 123 -3.90 26.21 -7.17
CA SER A 123 -3.72 27.35 -8.10
C SER A 123 -2.38 27.34 -8.85
N ALA A 124 -1.46 26.43 -8.50
CA ALA A 124 -0.12 26.36 -9.10
C ALA A 124 0.12 25.02 -9.82
N PRO A 125 0.84 25.00 -10.95
CA PRO A 125 1.28 23.75 -11.57
C PRO A 125 2.08 22.89 -10.61
N ARG A 126 1.82 21.58 -10.61
CA ARG A 126 2.50 20.61 -9.75
C ARG A 126 2.55 19.24 -10.40
N SER A 127 3.64 18.53 -10.16
CA SER A 127 3.70 17.09 -10.39
C SER A 127 2.93 16.41 -9.27
N LEU A 128 2.02 15.51 -9.64
CA LEU A 128 1.26 14.70 -8.72
C LEU A 128 1.71 13.24 -8.83
N PRO A 129 1.84 12.54 -7.71
CA PRO A 129 2.08 11.11 -7.76
C PRO A 129 0.87 10.39 -8.35
N ASP A 130 1.12 9.28 -9.04
CA ASP A 130 0.10 8.41 -9.62
C ASP A 130 -0.44 7.43 -8.55
N THR A 131 -1.04 7.98 -7.50
CA THR A 131 -1.69 7.19 -6.44
C THR A 131 -3.07 6.71 -6.90
N PRO A 132 -3.48 5.47 -6.56
CA PRO A 132 -4.81 4.95 -6.84
C PRO A 132 -5.96 5.94 -6.62
N ALA A 133 -6.81 6.06 -7.65
CA ALA A 133 -8.03 6.88 -7.66
C ALA A 133 -7.83 8.39 -7.39
N ILE A 134 -6.60 8.94 -7.51
CA ILE A 134 -6.36 10.38 -7.30
C ILE A 134 -7.25 11.28 -8.16
N ASP A 135 -7.53 10.84 -9.38
CA ASP A 135 -8.39 11.46 -10.40
C ASP A 135 -9.91 11.32 -10.13
N LEU A 136 -10.30 10.53 -9.13
CA LEU A 136 -11.66 10.48 -8.60
C LEU A 136 -11.75 11.23 -7.27
N ILE A 137 -10.75 11.03 -6.40
CA ILE A 137 -10.70 11.54 -5.04
C ILE A 137 -10.60 13.06 -5.02
N VAL A 138 -9.61 13.64 -5.72
CA VAL A 138 -9.37 15.08 -5.68
C VAL A 138 -10.57 15.85 -6.25
N PRO A 139 -11.17 15.49 -7.40
CA PRO A 139 -12.36 16.17 -7.89
C PRO A 139 -13.58 16.03 -6.96
N ALA A 140 -13.80 14.84 -6.39
CA ALA A 140 -14.90 14.60 -5.47
C ALA A 140 -14.79 15.49 -4.22
N LEU A 141 -13.62 15.53 -3.59
CA LEU A 141 -13.41 16.26 -2.35
C LEU A 141 -13.30 17.78 -2.58
N ALA A 142 -12.71 18.23 -3.69
CA ALA A 142 -12.74 19.65 -4.05
C ALA A 142 -14.19 20.15 -4.25
N THR A 143 -15.03 19.34 -4.90
CA THR A 143 -16.46 19.63 -5.08
C THR A 143 -17.19 19.65 -3.73
N ALA A 144 -16.93 18.68 -2.85
CA ALA A 144 -17.53 18.60 -1.53
C ALA A 144 -17.15 19.81 -0.65
N ILE A 145 -15.87 20.21 -0.64
CA ILE A 145 -15.39 21.40 0.07
C ILE A 145 -16.09 22.65 -0.48
N ASN A 146 -16.07 22.86 -1.80
CA ASN A 146 -16.69 24.02 -2.44
C ASN A 146 -18.19 24.15 -2.11
N ARG A 147 -18.91 23.03 -2.02
CA ARG A 147 -20.31 23.01 -1.59
C ARG A 147 -20.45 23.44 -0.12
N ARG A 148 -19.65 22.89 0.79
CA ARG A 148 -19.70 23.26 2.22
C ARG A 148 -19.37 24.73 2.48
N LEU A 149 -18.46 25.31 1.70
CA LEU A 149 -18.09 26.72 1.82
C LEU A 149 -19.22 27.70 1.49
N VAL A 150 -20.31 27.25 0.86
CA VAL A 150 -21.50 28.10 0.58
C VAL A 150 -22.70 27.75 1.46
N GLU A 151 -22.59 26.74 2.31
CA GLU A 151 -23.68 26.35 3.22
C GLU A 151 -23.88 27.43 4.30
N ALA A 152 -25.15 27.63 4.70
CA ALA A 152 -25.53 28.73 5.59
C ALA A 152 -25.00 28.54 7.03
N ASP A 153 -24.68 27.31 7.42
CA ASP A 153 -24.18 26.88 8.73
C ASP A 153 -22.65 26.98 8.87
N LEU A 154 -21.92 27.46 7.84
CA LEU A 154 -20.48 27.70 7.95
C LEU A 154 -20.18 28.69 9.11
N PRO A 155 -19.30 28.34 10.07
CA PRO A 155 -18.94 29.22 11.18
C PRO A 155 -18.49 30.61 10.73
N SER A 156 -18.88 31.66 11.46
CA SER A 156 -18.59 33.05 11.12
C SER A 156 -17.09 33.34 10.98
N ALA A 157 -16.24 32.68 11.78
CA ALA A 157 -14.78 32.77 11.70
C ALA A 157 -14.23 32.32 10.32
N LEU A 158 -14.92 31.39 9.65
CA LEU A 158 -14.61 30.93 8.29
C LEU A 158 -15.44 31.66 7.22
N GLY A 159 -16.25 32.65 7.60
CA GLY A 159 -17.19 33.33 6.71
C GLY A 159 -16.53 34.01 5.51
N HIS A 160 -15.26 34.40 5.63
CA HIS A 160 -14.49 34.98 4.53
C HIS A 160 -14.31 34.02 3.34
N TRP A 161 -14.36 32.70 3.57
CA TRP A 161 -14.31 31.69 2.52
C TRP A 161 -15.55 31.67 1.62
N ARG A 162 -16.70 32.22 2.05
CA ARG A 162 -17.89 32.33 1.19
C ARG A 162 -17.62 33.18 -0.04
N ALA A 163 -16.88 34.27 0.15
CA ALA A 163 -16.48 35.23 -0.87
C ALA A 163 -15.17 34.84 -1.59
N ALA A 164 -14.41 33.88 -1.05
CA ALA A 164 -13.18 33.41 -1.68
C ALA A 164 -13.45 32.65 -2.99
N ALA A 165 -12.42 32.63 -3.86
CA ALA A 165 -12.47 31.80 -5.07
C ALA A 165 -12.62 30.32 -4.71
N ARG A 166 -13.44 29.60 -5.49
CA ARG A 166 -13.62 28.16 -5.32
C ARG A 166 -12.33 27.40 -5.62
N LEU A 167 -12.11 26.31 -4.89
CA LEU A 167 -11.01 25.39 -5.15
C LEU A 167 -11.13 24.85 -6.58
N ARG A 168 -10.02 24.93 -7.33
CA ARG A 168 -9.90 24.43 -8.69
C ARG A 168 -9.30 23.03 -8.69
N LEU A 169 -9.39 22.31 -9.80
CA LEU A 169 -8.63 21.08 -9.99
C LEU A 169 -7.18 21.40 -10.38
N PRO A 170 -6.22 20.54 -10.01
CA PRO A 170 -4.84 20.65 -10.49
C PRO A 170 -4.77 20.69 -12.02
N ALA A 171 -3.74 21.35 -12.56
CA ALA A 171 -3.50 21.35 -14.00
C ALA A 171 -3.37 19.92 -14.55
N GLY A 172 -4.11 19.60 -15.62
CA GLY A 172 -4.14 18.27 -16.23
C GLY A 172 -5.14 17.29 -15.63
N MET A 173 -5.87 17.67 -14.56
CA MET A 173 -6.92 16.87 -13.95
C MET A 173 -8.31 17.40 -14.33
N ASP A 174 -9.23 16.50 -14.68
CA ASP A 174 -10.65 16.79 -14.92
C ASP A 174 -11.57 15.89 -14.08
N ASP A 175 -12.88 16.10 -14.18
CA ASP A 175 -13.91 15.36 -13.43
C ASP A 175 -14.61 14.29 -14.28
N ARG A 176 -14.15 14.00 -15.50
CA ARG A 176 -14.86 13.14 -16.44
C ARG A 176 -14.99 11.71 -15.94
N ARG A 177 -13.93 11.16 -15.35
CA ARG A 177 -13.92 9.81 -14.78
C ARG A 177 -14.89 9.72 -13.60
N LEU A 178 -14.92 10.73 -12.72
CA LEU A 178 -15.88 10.81 -11.62
C LEU A 178 -17.33 10.92 -12.13
N ALA A 179 -17.57 11.77 -13.13
CA ALA A 179 -18.88 11.90 -13.77
C ALA A 179 -19.36 10.59 -14.40
N ALA A 180 -18.45 9.82 -15.03
CA ALA A 180 -18.77 8.50 -15.56
C ALA A 180 -19.19 7.51 -14.46
N VAL A 181 -18.50 7.51 -13.31
CA VAL A 181 -18.90 6.67 -12.16
C VAL A 181 -20.30 7.06 -11.66
N HIS A 182 -20.58 8.36 -11.51
CA HIS A 182 -21.93 8.83 -11.17
C HIS A 182 -22.99 8.40 -12.20
N GLY A 183 -22.65 8.46 -13.49
CA GLY A 183 -23.52 8.00 -14.58
C GLY A 183 -23.85 6.51 -14.48
N LEU A 184 -22.86 5.66 -14.21
CA LEU A 184 -23.06 4.22 -14.00
C LEU A 184 -23.99 3.94 -12.81
N ILE A 185 -23.79 4.65 -11.69
CA ILE A 185 -24.67 4.54 -10.51
C ILE A 185 -26.10 4.98 -10.83
N GLY A 186 -26.26 6.12 -11.50
CA GLY A 186 -27.58 6.64 -11.91
C GLY A 186 -28.33 5.70 -12.86
N ALA A 187 -27.59 4.99 -13.71
CA ALA A 187 -28.13 3.95 -14.60
C ALA A 187 -28.41 2.61 -13.89
N GLY A 188 -28.03 2.46 -12.62
CA GLY A 188 -28.13 1.18 -11.89
C GLY A 188 -27.20 0.09 -12.42
N ALA A 189 -26.14 0.47 -13.15
CA ALA A 189 -25.17 -0.46 -13.72
C ALA A 189 -24.25 -1.04 -12.65
N ALA A 190 -23.65 -2.19 -12.95
CA ALA A 190 -22.55 -2.72 -12.13
C ALA A 190 -21.34 -1.80 -12.23
N LEU A 191 -20.70 -1.52 -11.09
CA LEU A 191 -19.45 -0.75 -11.06
C LEU A 191 -18.26 -1.69 -11.31
N PRO A 192 -17.21 -1.22 -12.01
CA PRO A 192 -15.96 -1.98 -12.10
C PRO A 192 -15.41 -2.28 -10.70
N GLU A 193 -14.94 -3.50 -10.47
CA GLU A 193 -14.48 -3.94 -9.14
C GLU A 193 -13.38 -3.03 -8.56
N LYS A 194 -12.46 -2.55 -9.41
CA LYS A 194 -11.40 -1.60 -9.01
C LYS A 194 -11.93 -0.28 -8.43
N VAL A 195 -13.13 0.15 -8.83
CA VAL A 195 -13.75 1.39 -8.32
C VAL A 195 -14.31 1.18 -6.91
N LEU A 196 -14.61 -0.06 -6.51
CA LEU A 196 -15.18 -0.35 -5.19
C LEU A 196 -14.27 0.07 -4.05
N HIS A 197 -12.94 0.00 -4.24
CA HIS A 197 -11.97 0.43 -3.24
C HIS A 197 -12.11 1.92 -2.90
N ALA A 198 -12.51 2.76 -3.87
CA ALA A 198 -12.70 4.19 -3.72
C ALA A 198 -14.19 4.60 -3.85
N LEU A 199 -15.14 3.74 -3.48
CA LEU A 199 -16.58 4.01 -3.65
C LEU A 199 -17.04 5.29 -2.92
N GLU A 200 -16.34 5.71 -1.86
CA GLU A 200 -16.68 6.91 -1.09
C GLU A 200 -16.62 8.21 -1.90
N VAL A 201 -15.93 8.23 -3.05
CA VAL A 201 -15.79 9.42 -3.90
C VAL A 201 -17.13 9.91 -4.45
N VAL A 202 -18.16 9.04 -4.52
CA VAL A 202 -19.51 9.45 -4.95
C VAL A 202 -20.42 9.90 -3.79
N GLY A 203 -19.88 9.99 -2.57
CA GLY A 203 -20.58 10.50 -1.40
C GLY A 203 -21.87 9.74 -1.08
N SER A 204 -22.98 10.45 -0.87
CA SER A 204 -24.26 9.84 -0.52
C SER A 204 -24.84 8.90 -1.59
N ALA A 205 -24.38 9.01 -2.84
CA ALA A 205 -24.79 8.09 -3.91
C ALA A 205 -24.27 6.65 -3.71
N ALA A 206 -23.26 6.45 -2.85
CA ALA A 206 -22.77 5.12 -2.49
C ALA A 206 -23.76 4.32 -1.62
N HIS A 207 -24.68 4.99 -0.91
CA HIS A 207 -25.49 4.38 0.15
C HIS A 207 -26.38 3.26 -0.40
N GLY A 208 -26.10 2.02 -0.02
CA GLY A 208 -26.85 0.84 -0.44
C GLY A 208 -26.96 0.69 -1.96
N VAL A 209 -26.00 1.21 -2.72
CA VAL A 209 -26.04 1.16 -4.18
C VAL A 209 -26.14 -0.30 -4.65
N ARG A 210 -27.15 -0.59 -5.47
CA ARG A 210 -27.50 -1.97 -5.86
C ARG A 210 -26.43 -2.66 -6.70
N GLY A 211 -25.63 -1.88 -7.44
CA GLY A 211 -24.52 -2.36 -8.26
C GLY A 211 -23.29 -2.81 -7.47
N VAL A 212 -23.30 -2.67 -6.15
CA VAL A 212 -22.19 -3.07 -5.27
C VAL A 212 -22.60 -4.25 -4.40
N ARG A 213 -21.78 -5.30 -4.44
CA ARG A 213 -21.94 -6.49 -3.60
C ARG A 213 -20.77 -6.54 -2.62
N PRO A 214 -20.97 -6.22 -1.34
CA PRO A 214 -19.96 -6.44 -0.32
C PRO A 214 -19.56 -7.92 -0.26
N THR A 215 -18.38 -8.20 0.27
CA THR A 215 -17.97 -9.57 0.60
C THR A 215 -18.95 -10.21 1.60
N ARG A 216 -18.84 -11.52 1.83
CA ARG A 216 -19.65 -12.20 2.86
C ARG A 216 -19.51 -11.57 4.25
N SER A 217 -18.36 -10.98 4.54
CA SER A 217 -18.08 -10.27 5.80
C SER A 217 -18.52 -8.80 5.77
N GLY A 218 -19.20 -8.35 4.73
CA GLY A 218 -19.72 -6.99 4.60
C GLY A 218 -18.70 -5.94 4.16
N ILE A 219 -17.56 -6.36 3.60
CA ILE A 219 -16.48 -5.45 3.21
C ILE A 219 -16.72 -4.96 1.78
N VAL A 220 -16.55 -3.67 1.54
CA VAL A 220 -16.56 -3.09 0.20
C VAL A 220 -15.13 -2.70 -0.17
N GLY A 221 -14.59 -3.32 -1.21
CA GLY A 221 -13.30 -2.91 -1.77
C GLY A 221 -12.10 -3.05 -0.82
N ALA A 222 -12.15 -3.88 0.23
CA ALA A 222 -11.15 -3.87 1.31
C ALA A 222 -10.90 -2.46 1.93
N SER A 223 -11.89 -1.56 1.89
CA SER A 223 -11.73 -0.13 2.17
C SER A 223 -12.69 0.31 3.28
N PRO A 224 -12.19 0.76 4.44
CA PRO A 224 -13.04 1.30 5.51
C PRO A 224 -13.94 2.46 5.06
N ALA A 225 -13.43 3.40 4.28
CA ALA A 225 -14.19 4.54 3.77
C ALA A 225 -15.26 4.13 2.76
N ALA A 226 -14.94 3.23 1.82
CA ALA A 226 -15.92 2.70 0.87
C ALA A 226 -17.02 1.93 1.59
N THR A 227 -16.64 1.14 2.61
CA THR A 227 -17.60 0.39 3.42
C THR A 227 -18.49 1.32 4.24
N ALA A 228 -17.94 2.37 4.84
CA ALA A 228 -18.70 3.40 5.55
C ALA A 228 -19.64 4.17 4.60
N ALA A 229 -19.18 4.55 3.41
CA ALA A 229 -19.99 5.24 2.40
C ALA A 229 -21.15 4.38 1.90
N TRP A 230 -20.92 3.08 1.70
CA TRP A 230 -21.96 2.13 1.30
C TRP A 230 -22.98 1.89 2.40
N LEU A 231 -22.52 1.76 3.65
CA LEU A 231 -23.38 1.54 4.82
C LEU A 231 -24.23 2.77 5.16
N GLY A 232 -23.64 3.96 5.05
CA GLY A 232 -24.27 5.27 5.14
C GLY A 232 -24.66 5.75 6.53
N SER A 233 -25.39 4.94 7.31
CA SER A 233 -25.90 5.34 8.63
C SER A 233 -25.98 4.18 9.62
N PRO A 234 -26.17 4.44 10.93
CA PRO A 234 -26.39 3.39 11.93
C PRO A 234 -27.58 2.48 11.59
N ALA A 235 -28.63 3.02 10.97
CA ALA A 235 -29.77 2.23 10.50
C ALA A 235 -29.36 1.23 9.39
N GLY A 236 -28.39 1.59 8.56
CA GLY A 236 -27.74 0.69 7.61
C GLY A 236 -26.97 -0.43 8.33
N GLY A 237 -26.31 -0.12 9.45
CA GLY A 237 -25.61 -1.09 10.31
C GLY A 237 -26.52 -2.22 10.80
N HIS A 238 -27.76 -1.94 11.15
CA HIS A 238 -28.74 -2.95 11.56
C HIS A 238 -29.15 -3.88 10.39
N ARG A 239 -29.18 -3.36 9.16
CA ARG A 239 -29.50 -4.13 7.95
C ARG A 239 -28.30 -4.94 7.45
N HIS A 240 -27.09 -4.46 7.71
CA HIS A 240 -25.84 -5.06 7.25
C HIS A 240 -24.84 -5.21 8.42
N PRO A 241 -25.12 -6.13 9.36
CA PRO A 241 -24.32 -6.27 10.59
C PRO A 241 -22.85 -6.63 10.31
N GLY A 242 -22.56 -7.34 9.22
CA GLY A 242 -21.19 -7.65 8.80
C GLY A 242 -20.34 -6.42 8.50
N ALA A 243 -20.90 -5.45 7.75
CA ALA A 243 -20.21 -4.21 7.40
C ALA A 243 -19.94 -3.34 8.64
N SER A 244 -20.93 -3.25 9.54
CA SER A 244 -20.77 -2.55 10.82
C SER A 244 -19.70 -3.22 11.70
N ALA A 245 -19.75 -4.54 11.85
CA ALA A 245 -18.78 -5.30 12.63
C ALA A 245 -17.36 -5.24 12.03
N TYR A 246 -17.24 -5.14 10.71
CA TYR A 246 -15.97 -4.88 10.04
C TYR A 246 -15.40 -3.51 10.44
N LEU A 247 -16.16 -2.43 10.31
CA LEU A 247 -15.69 -1.09 10.67
C LEU A 247 -15.28 -1.00 12.15
N GLU A 248 -16.10 -1.55 13.05
CA GLU A 248 -15.81 -1.61 14.49
C GLU A 248 -14.53 -2.39 14.81
N ARG A 249 -14.27 -3.48 14.08
CA ARG A 249 -13.04 -4.25 14.22
C ARG A 249 -11.83 -3.49 13.70
N VAL A 250 -11.95 -2.83 12.54
CA VAL A 250 -10.86 -2.03 11.96
C VAL A 250 -10.43 -0.94 12.93
N VAL A 251 -11.37 -0.12 13.43
CA VAL A 251 -11.00 0.98 14.33
C VAL A 251 -10.44 0.48 15.66
N ARG A 252 -10.92 -0.66 16.18
CA ARG A 252 -10.35 -1.27 17.38
C ARG A 252 -8.91 -1.75 17.18
N GLN A 253 -8.58 -2.24 15.99
CA GLN A 253 -7.25 -2.76 15.67
C GLN A 253 -6.23 -1.65 15.33
N HIS A 254 -6.69 -0.42 15.07
CA HIS A 254 -5.86 0.69 14.62
C HIS A 254 -6.00 1.92 15.52
N ASP A 255 -6.20 1.73 16.82
CA ASP A 255 -6.29 2.81 17.82
C ASP A 255 -7.28 3.92 17.42
N ALA A 256 -8.50 3.51 17.06
CA ALA A 256 -9.60 4.31 16.54
C ALA A 256 -9.45 4.85 15.10
N LEU A 257 -8.28 4.67 14.46
CA LEU A 257 -7.98 5.11 13.10
C LEU A 257 -8.35 4.03 12.06
N ALA A 258 -7.99 4.26 10.80
CA ALA A 258 -8.20 3.29 9.72
C ALA A 258 -7.03 3.25 8.73
N PRO A 259 -6.63 2.07 8.21
CA PRO A 259 -5.66 1.92 7.13
C PRO A 259 -6.30 2.14 5.75
N CYS A 260 -5.51 2.33 4.68
CA CYS A 260 -6.04 2.44 3.30
C CYS A 260 -6.81 1.20 2.87
N ALA A 261 -6.20 0.03 3.11
CA ALA A 261 -6.72 -1.26 2.73
C ALA A 261 -6.61 -2.25 3.90
N THR A 262 -7.70 -2.95 4.18
CA THR A 262 -7.72 -4.12 5.05
C THR A 262 -8.95 -4.98 4.75
N PRO A 263 -8.82 -6.31 4.65
CA PRO A 263 -7.60 -7.10 4.82
C PRO A 263 -6.63 -7.03 3.62
N ILE A 264 -5.35 -7.29 3.88
CA ILE A 264 -4.28 -7.49 2.87
C ILE A 264 -3.62 -8.88 3.02
N THR A 265 -4.41 -9.88 3.43
CA THR A 265 -3.94 -11.18 3.89
C THR A 265 -2.98 -11.89 2.93
N VAL A 266 -3.36 -12.00 1.65
CA VAL A 266 -2.57 -12.73 0.66
C VAL A 266 -1.32 -11.93 0.31
N PHE A 267 -1.47 -10.62 0.12
CA PHE A 267 -0.37 -9.70 -0.14
C PHE A 267 0.71 -9.77 0.94
N GLU A 268 0.33 -9.64 2.22
CA GLU A 268 1.28 -9.67 3.33
C GLU A 268 1.99 -11.03 3.45
N ARG A 269 1.23 -12.13 3.35
CA ARG A 269 1.80 -13.49 3.45
C ARG A 269 2.73 -13.79 2.28
N ALA A 270 2.31 -13.49 1.06
CA ALA A 270 3.09 -13.79 -0.14
C ALA A 270 4.42 -13.02 -0.12
N TRP A 271 4.41 -11.73 0.20
CA TRP A 271 5.64 -10.94 0.27
C TRP A 271 6.58 -11.40 1.38
N VAL A 272 6.06 -11.70 2.57
CA VAL A 272 6.91 -12.18 3.68
C VAL A 272 7.56 -13.52 3.32
N VAL A 273 6.78 -14.48 2.81
CA VAL A 273 7.31 -15.80 2.42
C VAL A 273 8.30 -15.65 1.27
N ALA A 274 7.94 -14.95 0.19
CA ALA A 274 8.81 -14.74 -0.96
C ALA A 274 10.14 -14.09 -0.58
N THR A 275 10.10 -13.05 0.27
CA THR A 275 11.29 -12.32 0.72
C THR A 275 12.21 -13.19 1.57
N LEU A 276 11.66 -13.93 2.54
CA LEU A 276 12.43 -14.82 3.40
C LEU A 276 13.04 -15.98 2.59
N SER A 277 12.23 -16.66 1.78
CA SER A 277 12.68 -17.78 0.95
C SER A 277 13.74 -17.36 -0.07
N ARG A 278 13.57 -16.21 -0.72
CA ARG A 278 14.57 -15.68 -1.66
C ARG A 278 15.92 -15.41 -0.98
N ALA A 279 15.90 -14.97 0.27
CA ALA A 279 17.10 -14.75 1.05
C ALA A 279 17.78 -16.05 1.54
N GLY A 280 17.19 -17.22 1.26
CA GLY A 280 17.69 -18.52 1.73
C GLY A 280 17.27 -18.88 3.15
N LEU A 281 16.32 -18.14 3.74
CA LEU A 281 15.79 -18.45 5.06
C LEU A 281 14.68 -19.49 4.96
N ALA A 282 14.74 -20.49 5.83
CA ALA A 282 13.67 -21.47 5.96
C ALA A 282 12.39 -20.82 6.51
N VAL A 283 11.27 -21.09 5.87
CA VAL A 283 9.94 -20.63 6.29
C VAL A 283 9.20 -21.81 6.91
N THR A 284 8.87 -21.69 8.20
CA THR A 284 8.10 -22.72 8.90
C THR A 284 6.70 -22.83 8.30
N GLN A 285 6.30 -24.04 7.90
CA GLN A 285 4.94 -24.28 7.40
C GLN A 285 3.96 -24.34 8.58
N ALA A 286 3.41 -23.18 8.96
CA ALA A 286 2.30 -23.11 9.89
C ALA A 286 1.00 -23.57 9.22
N ALA A 287 0.11 -24.22 9.99
CA ALA A 287 -1.09 -24.88 9.47
C ALA A 287 -1.96 -23.99 8.56
N ASP A 288 -2.08 -22.70 8.88
CA ASP A 288 -2.95 -21.76 8.15
C ASP A 288 -2.21 -20.92 7.11
N LEU A 289 -0.88 -21.06 6.96
CA LEU A 289 -0.10 -20.26 6.02
C LEU A 289 -0.49 -20.57 4.57
N ILE A 290 -0.37 -21.85 4.19
CA ILE A 290 -0.70 -22.31 2.83
C ILE A 290 -2.19 -22.13 2.53
N PRO A 291 -3.15 -22.60 3.38
CA PRO A 291 -4.56 -22.39 3.13
C PRO A 291 -4.93 -20.93 2.86
N GLY A 292 -4.33 -19.98 3.58
CA GLY A 292 -4.63 -18.56 3.33
C GLY A 292 -3.87 -17.93 2.17
N LEU A 293 -2.79 -18.52 1.65
CA LEU A 293 -2.18 -18.10 0.37
C LEU A 293 -3.02 -18.53 -0.82
N ILE A 294 -3.64 -19.72 -0.75
CA ILE A 294 -4.39 -20.31 -1.87
C ILE A 294 -5.91 -20.07 -1.80
N ALA A 295 -6.41 -19.48 -0.71
CA ALA A 295 -7.85 -19.36 -0.46
C ALA A 295 -8.63 -18.71 -1.62
N ASP A 296 -8.05 -17.67 -2.23
CA ASP A 296 -8.64 -16.92 -3.33
C ASP A 296 -7.87 -17.09 -4.66
N LEU A 297 -6.96 -18.07 -4.74
CA LEU A 297 -6.21 -18.37 -5.96
C LEU A 297 -7.08 -19.16 -6.94
N THR A 298 -7.32 -18.58 -8.11
CA THR A 298 -8.21 -19.14 -9.14
C THR A 298 -7.54 -19.10 -10.53
N SER A 299 -8.26 -19.53 -11.57
CA SER A 299 -7.82 -19.39 -12.96
C SER A 299 -7.66 -17.93 -13.41
N VAL A 300 -8.15 -16.97 -12.62
CA VAL A 300 -7.98 -15.54 -12.88
C VAL A 300 -6.89 -14.90 -12.04
N GLY A 301 -6.16 -15.68 -11.23
CA GLY A 301 -5.16 -15.20 -10.27
C GLY A 301 -5.74 -15.11 -8.86
N THR A 302 -5.07 -14.33 -8.01
CA THR A 302 -5.49 -14.03 -6.63
C THR A 302 -5.44 -12.52 -6.38
N CYS A 303 -6.17 -12.07 -5.36
CA CYS A 303 -6.22 -10.67 -4.93
C CYS A 303 -5.35 -10.45 -3.69
N ALA A 304 -4.95 -9.19 -3.44
CA ALA A 304 -4.21 -8.82 -2.22
C ALA A 304 -4.96 -9.19 -0.92
N GLY A 305 -6.29 -9.15 -0.94
CA GLY A 305 -7.15 -9.60 0.15
C GLY A 305 -8.64 -9.48 -0.19
N PRO A 306 -9.51 -10.15 0.60
CA PRO A 306 -10.95 -10.18 0.36
C PRO A 306 -11.58 -8.81 0.09
N GLY A 307 -12.18 -8.66 -1.09
CA GLY A 307 -12.86 -7.44 -1.54
C GLY A 307 -12.11 -6.66 -2.62
N LEU A 308 -10.87 -7.03 -2.92
CA LEU A 308 -10.11 -6.49 -4.05
C LEU A 308 -10.18 -7.43 -5.26
N PRO A 309 -10.08 -6.91 -6.50
CA PRO A 309 -9.99 -7.75 -7.69
C PRO A 309 -8.61 -8.44 -7.78
N PRO A 310 -8.53 -9.64 -8.36
CA PRO A 310 -7.27 -10.32 -8.65
C PRO A 310 -6.34 -9.49 -9.55
N ASP A 311 -5.04 -9.56 -9.28
CA ASP A 311 -4.01 -8.76 -9.95
C ASP A 311 -2.74 -9.56 -10.25
N ALA A 312 -1.98 -9.15 -11.27
CA ALA A 312 -0.79 -9.87 -11.69
C ALA A 312 0.35 -9.83 -10.66
N ASP A 313 0.44 -8.77 -9.85
CA ASP A 313 1.52 -8.56 -8.88
C ASP A 313 1.39 -9.55 -7.72
N THR A 314 0.23 -9.53 -7.06
CA THR A 314 -0.10 -10.46 -5.98
C THR A 314 -0.07 -11.90 -6.48
N THR A 315 -0.60 -12.15 -7.69
CA THR A 315 -0.57 -13.49 -8.28
C THR A 315 0.86 -13.97 -8.48
N ALA A 316 1.72 -13.17 -9.09
CA ALA A 316 3.11 -13.56 -9.35
C ALA A 316 3.88 -13.84 -8.06
N VAL A 317 3.78 -12.96 -7.05
CA VAL A 317 4.48 -13.16 -5.77
C VAL A 317 3.91 -14.35 -4.98
N THR A 318 2.59 -14.59 -5.07
CA THR A 318 1.96 -15.77 -4.45
C THR A 318 2.47 -17.07 -5.08
N LEU A 319 2.51 -17.14 -6.41
CA LEU A 319 3.03 -18.31 -7.12
C LEU A 319 4.53 -18.50 -6.86
N TYR A 320 5.31 -17.42 -6.80
CA TYR A 320 6.72 -17.46 -6.42
C TYR A 320 6.93 -18.01 -5.00
N ALA A 321 6.14 -17.53 -4.03
CA ALA A 321 6.18 -18.01 -2.66
C ALA A 321 5.82 -19.50 -2.56
N LEU A 322 4.78 -19.94 -3.26
CA LEU A 322 4.36 -21.35 -3.29
C LEU A 322 5.43 -22.26 -3.91
N ALA A 323 6.05 -21.84 -5.02
CA ALA A 323 7.13 -22.58 -5.67
C ALA A 323 8.33 -22.79 -4.74
N HIS A 324 8.73 -21.75 -3.99
CA HIS A 324 9.79 -21.85 -2.98
C HIS A 324 9.44 -22.75 -1.80
N LEU A 325 8.16 -22.88 -1.48
CA LEU A 325 7.67 -23.84 -0.47
C LEU A 325 7.55 -25.27 -1.02
N GLY A 326 7.97 -25.52 -2.25
CA GLY A 326 8.00 -26.84 -2.88
C GLY A 326 6.71 -27.26 -3.57
N PHE A 327 5.76 -26.34 -3.76
CA PHE A 327 4.53 -26.63 -4.50
C PHE A 327 4.75 -26.49 -6.00
N SER A 328 4.15 -27.38 -6.78
CA SER A 328 4.02 -27.17 -8.23
C SER A 328 3.03 -26.05 -8.50
N VAL A 329 3.41 -25.08 -9.32
CA VAL A 329 2.58 -23.91 -9.64
C VAL A 329 2.33 -23.82 -11.14
N ASP A 330 1.10 -23.51 -11.51
CA ASP A 330 0.69 -23.24 -12.88
C ASP A 330 0.65 -21.72 -13.11
N LEU A 331 1.32 -21.26 -14.17
CA LEU A 331 1.39 -19.85 -14.54
C LEU A 331 0.24 -19.43 -15.47
N GLU A 332 -0.68 -20.34 -15.83
CA GLU A 332 -1.73 -20.07 -16.82
C GLU A 332 -2.56 -18.83 -16.46
N CYS A 333 -2.85 -18.64 -15.17
CA CYS A 333 -3.60 -17.49 -14.67
C CYS A 333 -2.92 -16.13 -14.90
N LEU A 334 -1.60 -16.08 -15.11
CA LEU A 334 -0.87 -14.84 -15.38
C LEU A 334 -1.03 -14.36 -16.82
N TRP A 335 -1.26 -15.25 -17.78
CA TRP A 335 -1.28 -14.90 -19.21
C TRP A 335 -2.42 -13.97 -19.61
N ARG A 336 -3.50 -13.93 -18.84
CA ARG A 336 -4.59 -12.96 -19.04
C ARG A 336 -4.15 -11.51 -18.83
N TYR A 337 -3.04 -11.29 -18.13
CA TYR A 337 -2.48 -9.98 -17.84
C TYR A 337 -1.39 -9.59 -18.84
N GLU A 338 -1.08 -10.47 -19.81
CA GLU A 338 -0.09 -10.22 -20.84
C GLU A 338 -0.50 -9.05 -21.74
N THR A 339 0.46 -8.18 -22.02
CA THR A 339 0.34 -7.03 -22.94
C THR A 339 1.49 -7.05 -23.94
N PRO A 340 1.45 -6.24 -25.02
CA PRO A 340 2.58 -6.12 -25.93
C PRO A 340 3.90 -5.70 -25.24
N ASP A 341 3.81 -4.91 -24.16
CA ASP A 341 4.97 -4.33 -23.46
C ASP A 341 5.46 -5.19 -22.28
N GLY A 342 4.69 -6.19 -21.83
CA GLY A 342 4.96 -6.95 -20.62
C GLY A 342 3.69 -7.52 -20.02
N PHE A 343 3.44 -7.24 -18.74
CA PHE A 343 2.22 -7.58 -18.00
C PHE A 343 1.65 -6.34 -17.33
N CYS A 344 0.33 -6.21 -17.37
CA CYS A 344 -0.39 -5.21 -16.58
C CYS A 344 -0.69 -5.74 -15.18
N THR A 345 -0.76 -4.87 -14.17
CA THR A 345 -1.25 -5.20 -12.81
C THR A 345 -2.72 -5.59 -12.89
N TRP A 346 -3.53 -4.73 -13.54
CA TRP A 346 -4.93 -5.02 -13.88
C TRP A 346 -5.22 -4.81 -15.37
N PRO A 347 -6.10 -5.62 -15.98
CA PRO A 347 -6.54 -5.40 -17.36
C PRO A 347 -7.15 -4.01 -17.55
N GLY A 348 -6.64 -3.27 -18.54
CA GLY A 348 -7.07 -1.91 -18.84
C GLY A 348 -6.62 -0.87 -17.81
N GLU A 349 -5.51 -1.11 -17.10
CA GLU A 349 -4.80 -0.07 -16.36
C GLU A 349 -4.05 0.88 -17.31
N ASP A 350 -3.78 2.08 -16.81
CA ASP A 350 -2.88 3.02 -17.47
C ASP A 350 -1.44 2.77 -16.98
N GLY A 351 -0.46 2.90 -17.88
CA GLY A 351 0.97 2.84 -17.52
C GLY A 351 1.57 1.43 -17.43
N PHE A 352 2.77 1.36 -16.88
CA PHE A 352 3.58 0.14 -16.79
C PHE A 352 4.17 0.01 -15.38
N SER A 353 3.86 -1.08 -14.69
CA SER A 353 4.42 -1.41 -13.38
C SER A 353 5.73 -2.18 -13.52
N LEU A 354 6.84 -1.59 -13.08
CA LEU A 354 8.15 -2.22 -13.09
C LEU A 354 8.26 -3.32 -12.03
N SER A 355 7.66 -3.14 -10.85
CA SER A 355 7.67 -4.19 -9.81
C SER A 355 6.82 -5.39 -10.23
N THR A 356 5.65 -5.17 -10.83
CA THR A 356 4.80 -6.27 -11.32
C THR A 356 5.50 -7.10 -12.38
N ASN A 357 6.14 -6.45 -13.35
CA ASN A 357 6.90 -7.16 -14.38
C ASN A 357 8.15 -7.86 -13.80
N ALA A 358 8.78 -7.31 -12.76
CA ALA A 358 9.85 -7.98 -12.04
C ALA A 358 9.36 -9.22 -11.27
N HIS A 359 8.22 -9.15 -10.59
CA HIS A 359 7.66 -10.31 -9.88
C HIS A 359 7.17 -11.40 -10.83
N VAL A 360 6.61 -11.05 -11.99
CA VAL A 360 6.31 -12.03 -13.04
C VAL A 360 7.61 -12.68 -13.54
N LEU A 361 8.67 -11.89 -13.76
CA LEU A 361 9.98 -12.44 -14.15
C LEU A 361 10.57 -13.35 -13.06
N ASP A 362 10.36 -13.04 -11.78
CA ASP A 362 10.81 -13.87 -10.66
C ASP A 362 10.22 -15.28 -10.71
N VAL A 363 8.90 -15.39 -10.83
CA VAL A 363 8.25 -16.72 -10.88
C VAL A 363 8.56 -17.45 -12.18
N VAL A 364 8.52 -16.78 -13.33
CA VAL A 364 8.86 -17.42 -14.61
C VAL A 364 10.34 -17.87 -14.60
N GLY A 365 11.25 -17.03 -14.11
CA GLY A 365 12.68 -17.33 -14.01
C GLY A 365 12.97 -18.51 -13.08
N LEU A 366 12.28 -18.58 -11.94
CA LEU A 366 12.36 -19.72 -11.03
C LEU A 366 11.89 -21.02 -11.72
N ILE A 367 10.75 -20.99 -12.41
CA ILE A 367 10.26 -22.15 -13.18
C ILE A 367 11.29 -22.61 -14.21
N LEU A 368 11.90 -21.69 -14.97
CA LEU A 368 12.94 -22.01 -15.96
C LEU A 368 14.21 -22.61 -15.34
N THR A 369 14.46 -22.34 -14.06
CA THR A 369 15.61 -22.91 -13.33
C THR A 369 15.32 -24.31 -12.81
N ILE A 370 14.09 -24.57 -12.34
CA ILE A 370 13.70 -25.88 -11.81
C ILE A 370 13.26 -26.87 -12.90
N ASP A 371 12.78 -26.38 -14.03
CA ASP A 371 12.30 -27.17 -15.17
C ASP A 371 13.00 -26.75 -16.47
N PRO A 372 14.07 -27.47 -16.88
CA PRO A 372 14.77 -27.22 -18.14
C PRO A 372 13.92 -27.45 -19.39
N ASP A 373 12.84 -28.23 -19.29
CA ASP A 373 11.93 -28.55 -20.39
C ASP A 373 10.69 -27.64 -20.39
N ALA A 374 10.70 -26.57 -19.58
CA ALA A 374 9.63 -25.61 -19.47
C ALA A 374 9.23 -25.00 -20.84
N ASP A 375 7.95 -24.68 -20.95
CA ASP A 375 7.33 -24.20 -22.19
C ASP A 375 8.12 -23.04 -22.84
N ARG A 376 8.27 -23.09 -24.16
CA ARG A 376 8.87 -22.02 -24.98
C ARG A 376 8.21 -20.66 -24.73
N ARG A 377 6.93 -20.62 -24.35
CA ARG A 377 6.21 -19.42 -23.92
C ARG A 377 6.88 -18.78 -22.70
N HIS A 378 7.28 -19.57 -21.70
CA HIS A 378 7.96 -19.09 -20.49
C HIS A 378 9.30 -18.46 -20.85
N VAL A 379 10.10 -19.13 -21.69
CA VAL A 379 11.39 -18.60 -22.15
C VAL A 379 11.23 -17.28 -22.90
N THR A 380 10.21 -17.19 -23.76
CA THR A 380 9.93 -15.98 -24.55
C THR A 380 9.48 -14.82 -23.66
N ALA A 381 8.56 -15.09 -22.72
CA ALA A 381 8.08 -14.10 -21.77
C ALA A 381 9.21 -13.58 -20.87
N ALA A 382 10.04 -14.47 -20.31
CA ALA A 382 11.15 -14.08 -19.44
C ALA A 382 12.17 -13.18 -20.15
N ARG A 383 12.53 -13.48 -21.40
CA ARG A 383 13.41 -12.62 -22.21
C ARG A 383 12.79 -11.25 -22.46
N ARG A 384 11.50 -11.22 -22.85
CA ARG A 384 10.79 -9.94 -23.09
C ARG A 384 10.74 -9.09 -21.81
N LEU A 385 10.46 -9.72 -20.66
CA LEU A 385 10.43 -9.03 -19.37
C LEU A 385 11.80 -8.49 -18.99
N ALA A 386 12.85 -9.31 -19.06
CA ALA A 386 14.21 -8.88 -18.79
C ALA A 386 14.62 -7.70 -19.68
N ASP A 387 14.26 -7.72 -20.97
CA ASP A 387 14.52 -6.63 -21.90
C ASP A 387 13.73 -5.37 -21.52
N ALA A 388 12.44 -5.51 -21.19
CA ALA A 388 11.58 -4.40 -20.78
C ALA A 388 12.08 -3.71 -19.51
N LEU A 389 12.53 -4.48 -18.50
CA LEU A 389 13.13 -3.96 -17.28
C LEU A 389 14.42 -3.18 -17.59
N ARG A 390 15.33 -3.75 -18.40
CA ARG A 390 16.60 -3.09 -18.75
C ARG A 390 16.41 -1.79 -19.52
N GLN A 391 15.48 -1.77 -20.48
CA GLN A 391 15.18 -0.59 -21.30
C GLN A 391 14.56 0.56 -20.50
N ARG A 392 13.93 0.25 -19.36
CA ARG A 392 13.28 1.22 -18.47
C ARG A 392 14.12 1.56 -17.24
N GLN A 393 15.38 1.12 -17.18
CA GLN A 393 16.33 1.57 -16.17
C GLN A 393 16.65 3.05 -16.37
N GLN A 394 16.60 3.84 -15.30
CA GLN A 394 16.93 5.26 -15.34
C GLN A 394 18.40 5.48 -15.65
N ALA A 395 18.75 6.71 -16.06
CA ALA A 395 20.12 7.08 -16.44
C ALA A 395 21.12 6.91 -15.27
N ASP A 396 20.68 7.15 -14.04
CA ASP A 396 21.48 6.99 -12.82
C ASP A 396 21.67 5.53 -12.39
N GLY A 397 20.90 4.59 -12.97
CA GLY A 397 20.94 3.17 -12.64
C GLY A 397 19.78 2.67 -11.78
N SER A 398 18.90 3.56 -11.32
CA SER A 398 17.74 3.19 -10.51
C SER A 398 16.55 2.73 -11.38
N TRP A 399 15.53 2.18 -10.72
CA TRP A 399 14.16 2.10 -11.24
C TRP A 399 13.20 2.87 -10.35
N GLN A 400 12.03 3.20 -10.90
CA GLN A 400 10.90 3.78 -10.17
C GLN A 400 9.64 3.01 -10.55
N ASP A 401 8.73 2.84 -9.60
CA ASP A 401 7.51 2.07 -9.82
C ASP A 401 6.27 2.85 -9.39
N ARG A 402 5.11 2.49 -9.93
CA ARG A 402 3.83 3.15 -9.65
C ARG A 402 3.19 2.71 -8.33
N TRP A 403 3.60 1.60 -7.74
CA TRP A 403 3.03 1.05 -6.50
C TRP A 403 3.82 1.42 -5.25
N HIS A 404 4.97 2.09 -5.41
CA HIS A 404 5.84 2.43 -4.29
C HIS A 404 6.58 3.75 -4.51
N ALA A 405 6.60 4.61 -3.50
CA ALA A 405 7.26 5.91 -3.57
C ALA A 405 8.79 5.76 -3.65
N SER A 406 9.37 4.74 -3.03
CA SER A 406 10.83 4.61 -3.01
C SER A 406 11.40 4.02 -4.31
N PRO A 407 12.41 4.66 -4.94
CA PRO A 407 13.19 4.02 -6.01
C PRO A 407 13.99 2.82 -5.51
N TYR A 408 14.28 2.73 -4.20
CA TYR A 408 15.00 1.58 -3.63
C TYR A 408 14.19 0.29 -3.72
N TYR A 409 12.86 0.36 -3.56
CA TYR A 409 11.98 -0.81 -3.74
C TYR A 409 11.98 -1.28 -5.18
N ALA A 410 11.68 -0.39 -6.13
CA ALA A 410 11.65 -0.72 -7.55
C ALA A 410 13.01 -1.25 -8.05
N THR A 411 14.11 -0.63 -7.61
CA THR A 411 15.46 -1.08 -7.94
C THR A 411 15.75 -2.46 -7.37
N MET A 412 15.30 -2.75 -6.14
CA MET A 412 15.43 -4.08 -5.54
C MET A 412 14.65 -5.13 -6.33
N CYS A 413 13.36 -4.90 -6.60
CA CYS A 413 12.54 -5.82 -7.41
C CYS A 413 13.20 -6.12 -8.76
N CYS A 414 13.55 -5.08 -9.54
CA CYS A 414 14.11 -5.26 -10.87
C CYS A 414 15.50 -5.91 -10.84
N ALA A 415 16.40 -5.48 -9.96
CA ALA A 415 17.76 -6.00 -9.90
C ALA A 415 17.77 -7.47 -9.45
N LEU A 416 16.97 -7.82 -8.45
CA LEU A 416 16.89 -9.20 -8.00
C LEU A 416 16.27 -10.10 -9.06
N ALA A 417 15.17 -9.68 -9.72
CA ALA A 417 14.55 -10.47 -10.79
C ALA A 417 15.48 -10.70 -11.98
N LEU A 418 16.21 -9.66 -12.41
CA LEU A 418 17.22 -9.78 -13.46
C LEU A 418 18.37 -10.71 -13.07
N ALA A 419 18.75 -10.75 -11.79
CA ALA A 419 19.81 -11.64 -11.30
C ALA A 419 19.35 -13.10 -11.17
N GLY A 420 18.08 -13.34 -10.86
CA GLY A 420 17.49 -14.68 -10.74
C GLY A 420 17.11 -15.32 -12.07
N PHE A 421 17.12 -14.57 -13.17
CA PHE A 421 16.77 -15.07 -14.50
C PHE A 421 17.96 -15.79 -15.17
N PRO A 422 17.85 -17.10 -15.54
CA PRO A 422 18.94 -17.87 -16.16
C PRO A 422 19.22 -17.54 -17.64
N GLY A 423 18.92 -16.31 -18.09
CA GLY A 423 19.14 -15.87 -19.46
C GLY A 423 20.62 -15.60 -19.80
N PRO A 424 20.95 -15.37 -21.09
CA PRO A 424 22.29 -14.90 -21.47
C PRO A 424 22.64 -13.65 -20.66
N GLY A 425 23.90 -13.50 -20.23
CA GLY A 425 24.42 -12.51 -19.27
C GLY A 425 24.29 -11.01 -19.65
N THR A 426 23.23 -10.65 -20.36
CA THR A 426 22.91 -9.32 -20.89
C THR A 426 22.46 -8.33 -19.81
N ALA A 427 22.14 -8.79 -18.60
CA ALA A 427 21.77 -7.94 -17.47
C ALA A 427 22.96 -7.40 -16.66
N VAL A 428 24.19 -7.89 -16.90
CA VAL A 428 25.39 -7.55 -16.10
C VAL A 428 25.60 -6.03 -15.99
N THR A 429 25.43 -5.30 -17.09
CA THR A 429 25.56 -3.83 -17.10
C THR A 429 24.46 -3.15 -16.28
N SER A 430 23.22 -3.61 -16.39
CA SER A 430 22.10 -3.04 -15.62
C SER A 430 22.27 -3.30 -14.12
N LEU A 431 22.69 -4.50 -13.73
CA LEU A 431 23.00 -4.85 -12.34
C LEU A 431 24.18 -4.04 -11.79
N ALA A 432 25.20 -3.80 -12.62
CA ALA A 432 26.34 -2.94 -12.26
C ALA A 432 25.93 -1.51 -11.95
N ARG A 433 25.08 -0.93 -12.80
CA ARG A 433 24.56 0.42 -12.61
C ARG A 433 23.67 0.52 -11.38
N ALA A 434 22.83 -0.50 -11.14
CA ALA A 434 22.00 -0.58 -9.94
C ALA A 434 22.86 -0.58 -8.66
N ALA A 435 23.88 -1.44 -8.59
CA ALA A 435 24.77 -1.51 -7.44
C ALA A 435 25.56 -0.21 -7.24
N SER A 436 26.04 0.41 -8.32
CA SER A 436 26.77 1.70 -8.25
C SER A 436 25.86 2.80 -7.72
N TRP A 437 24.63 2.91 -8.24
CA TRP A 437 23.62 3.85 -7.74
C TRP A 437 23.35 3.68 -6.25
N ILE A 438 23.22 2.43 -5.77
CA ILE A 438 23.04 2.18 -4.33
C ILE A 438 24.26 2.66 -3.53
N VAL A 439 25.50 2.35 -3.97
CA VAL A 439 26.71 2.83 -3.27
C VAL A 439 26.75 4.36 -3.23
N ASP A 440 26.49 5.02 -4.36
CA ASP A 440 26.60 6.47 -4.51
C ASP A 440 25.53 7.25 -3.73
N THR A 441 24.41 6.60 -3.38
CA THR A 441 23.28 7.22 -2.68
C THR A 441 23.23 6.92 -1.18
N GLN A 442 24.23 6.19 -0.64
CA GLN A 442 24.27 5.88 0.80
C GLN A 442 24.48 7.15 1.64
N ARG A 443 23.66 7.32 2.69
CA ARG A 443 23.80 8.46 3.62
C ARG A 443 25.01 8.27 4.54
N ALA A 444 25.43 9.36 5.19
CA ALA A 444 26.56 9.39 6.13
C ALA A 444 26.40 8.43 7.33
N ASN A 445 25.17 8.17 7.78
CA ASN A 445 24.87 7.23 8.86
C ASN A 445 24.72 5.76 8.39
N GLY A 446 25.00 5.46 7.12
CA GLY A 446 24.89 4.11 6.56
C GLY A 446 23.51 3.72 6.03
N SER A 447 22.49 4.56 6.24
CA SER A 447 21.13 4.30 5.75
C SER A 447 20.89 4.74 4.31
N TRP A 448 19.75 4.30 3.74
CA TRP A 448 19.17 4.80 2.50
C TRP A 448 17.74 5.27 2.71
N GLY A 449 17.27 6.12 1.80
CA GLY A 449 15.86 6.43 1.67
C GLY A 449 15.54 7.69 0.86
N ARG A 450 14.31 7.82 0.37
CA ARG A 450 13.87 8.91 -0.52
C ARG A 450 13.89 10.25 0.21
N TRP A 451 13.22 10.33 1.36
CA TRP A 451 13.12 11.58 2.13
C TRP A 451 14.06 11.63 3.34
N LYS A 452 14.14 10.52 4.08
CA LYS A 452 15.04 10.33 5.23
C LYS A 452 15.60 8.91 5.19
N GLY A 453 16.60 8.61 6.01
CA GLY A 453 17.03 7.22 6.21
C GLY A 453 15.90 6.39 6.81
N THR A 454 15.59 5.22 6.23
CA THR A 454 14.54 4.32 6.71
C THR A 454 15.04 2.89 6.79
N VAL A 455 14.44 2.08 7.66
CA VAL A 455 14.77 0.65 7.77
C VAL A 455 14.35 -0.13 6.53
N GLU A 456 13.22 0.26 5.92
CA GLU A 456 12.65 -0.35 4.72
C GLU A 456 13.58 -0.18 3.52
N GLU A 457 13.95 1.06 3.21
CA GLU A 457 14.75 1.37 2.03
C GLU A 457 16.21 0.94 2.21
N THR A 458 16.72 1.00 3.44
CA THR A 458 18.04 0.43 3.78
C THR A 458 18.05 -1.08 3.60
N ALA A 459 16.99 -1.79 3.99
CA ALA A 459 16.88 -3.22 3.78
C ALA A 459 16.92 -3.56 2.27
N TYR A 460 16.16 -2.84 1.44
CA TYR A 460 16.17 -3.04 -0.01
C TYR A 460 17.56 -2.80 -0.62
N ALA A 461 18.23 -1.71 -0.23
CA ALA A 461 19.58 -1.39 -0.68
C ALA A 461 20.60 -2.49 -0.31
N VAL A 462 20.57 -2.97 0.93
CA VAL A 462 21.44 -4.04 1.41
C VAL A 462 21.19 -5.34 0.65
N GLN A 463 19.92 -5.71 0.40
CA GLN A 463 19.61 -6.91 -0.39
C GLN A 463 20.20 -6.83 -1.82
N VAL A 464 20.08 -5.68 -2.49
CA VAL A 464 20.68 -5.47 -3.82
C VAL A 464 22.20 -5.64 -3.76
N LEU A 465 22.88 -4.92 -2.87
CA LEU A 465 24.33 -4.98 -2.78
C LEU A 465 24.82 -6.39 -2.40
N ALA A 466 24.17 -7.05 -1.45
CA ALA A 466 24.55 -8.38 -1.01
C ALA A 466 24.38 -9.44 -2.10
N THR A 467 23.41 -9.26 -3.01
CA THR A 467 23.10 -10.23 -4.08
C THR A 467 23.91 -9.98 -5.34
N VAL A 468 24.03 -8.73 -5.80
CA VAL A 468 24.64 -8.39 -7.11
C VAL A 468 25.78 -7.36 -7.04
N GLY A 469 26.06 -6.85 -5.84
CA GLY A 469 27.03 -5.78 -5.60
C GLY A 469 28.38 -6.23 -5.04
N ARG A 470 28.49 -7.40 -4.41
CA ARG A 470 29.74 -7.86 -3.76
C ARG A 470 30.94 -7.85 -4.72
N GLY A 471 32.08 -7.42 -4.20
CA GLY A 471 33.32 -7.25 -4.99
C GLY A 471 33.34 -6.03 -5.91
N ARG A 472 32.26 -5.23 -5.99
CA ARG A 472 32.27 -3.93 -6.66
C ARG A 472 32.83 -2.84 -5.74
N PRO A 473 33.42 -1.77 -6.31
CA PRO A 473 33.96 -0.66 -5.51
C PRO A 473 32.94 -0.12 -4.50
N GLY A 474 33.33 -0.06 -3.22
CA GLY A 474 32.52 0.48 -2.12
C GLY A 474 31.36 -0.39 -1.63
N ALA A 475 31.01 -1.49 -2.32
CA ALA A 475 29.83 -2.28 -2.01
C ALA A 475 29.92 -2.99 -0.64
N ASP A 476 31.05 -3.63 -0.33
CA ASP A 476 31.19 -4.39 0.92
C ASP A 476 31.16 -3.47 2.16
N GLU A 477 31.77 -2.29 2.03
CA GLU A 477 31.72 -1.25 3.07
C GLU A 477 30.30 -0.68 3.21
N ALA A 478 29.61 -0.45 2.10
CA ALA A 478 28.23 0.01 2.10
C ALA A 478 27.29 -1.03 2.76
N ILE A 479 27.44 -2.32 2.46
CA ILE A 479 26.71 -3.43 3.10
C ILE A 479 26.95 -3.40 4.61
N ARG A 480 28.21 -3.30 5.05
CA ARG A 480 28.56 -3.30 6.48
C ARG A 480 27.91 -2.14 7.23
N ARG A 481 27.94 -0.93 6.65
CA ARG A 481 27.32 0.26 7.23
C ARG A 481 25.78 0.17 7.25
N GLY A 482 25.18 -0.36 6.18
CA GLY A 482 23.74 -0.63 6.13
C GLY A 482 23.30 -1.65 7.17
N HIS A 483 24.05 -2.74 7.31
CA HIS A 483 23.80 -3.77 8.32
C HIS A 483 23.90 -3.21 9.75
N ALA A 484 24.87 -2.35 10.02
CA ALA A 484 24.99 -1.64 11.30
C ALA A 484 23.73 -0.80 11.56
N TYR A 485 23.29 0.01 10.60
CA TYR A 485 22.06 0.79 10.71
C TYR A 485 20.82 -0.06 10.98
N LEU A 486 20.69 -1.23 10.35
CA LEU A 486 19.56 -2.17 10.57
C LEU A 486 19.64 -2.92 11.91
N THR A 487 20.81 -2.93 12.55
CA THR A 487 21.06 -3.65 13.81
C THR A 487 21.02 -2.74 15.03
N GLU A 488 21.38 -1.47 14.86
CA GLU A 488 21.26 -0.46 15.90
C GLU A 488 19.79 -0.28 16.33
N GLY A 489 19.54 -0.14 17.65
CA GLY A 489 18.20 -0.06 18.25
C GLY A 489 17.36 1.17 17.85
N THR A 490 17.83 1.96 16.89
CA THR A 490 17.10 3.04 16.20
C THR A 490 15.88 2.52 15.44
N THR A 491 15.84 1.24 15.10
CA THR A 491 14.74 0.57 14.37
C THR A 491 13.47 0.32 15.21
N ALA A 492 13.59 0.29 16.54
CA ALA A 492 12.45 -0.03 17.42
C ALA A 492 11.51 1.15 17.69
N HIS A 493 11.95 2.39 17.44
CA HIS A 493 11.24 3.61 17.88
C HIS A 493 10.74 4.51 16.73
N ASP A 494 11.25 4.36 15.50
CA ASP A 494 10.75 5.07 14.31
C ASP A 494 10.43 4.05 13.22
N PRO A 495 9.15 3.69 13.01
CA PRO A 495 8.75 2.76 11.94
C PRO A 495 9.12 3.25 10.54
N GLY A 496 9.48 4.53 10.38
CA GLY A 496 9.67 5.16 9.09
C GLY A 496 8.35 5.64 8.48
N PRO A 497 8.43 6.46 7.42
CA PRO A 497 7.24 6.95 6.74
C PRO A 497 6.55 5.82 5.97
N PRO A 498 5.24 5.93 5.70
CA PRO A 498 4.58 5.07 4.73
C PRO A 498 5.09 5.39 3.30
N LEU A 499 5.28 4.35 2.49
CA LEU A 499 5.88 4.44 1.16
C LEU A 499 5.11 3.68 0.07
N TRP A 500 4.15 2.83 0.43
CA TRP A 500 3.36 2.05 -0.52
C TRP A 500 2.17 2.85 -1.00
N HIS A 501 1.92 2.84 -2.31
CA HIS A 501 0.84 3.63 -2.90
C HIS A 501 -0.50 2.90 -2.76
N ASP A 502 -1.44 3.58 -2.14
CA ASP A 502 -2.88 3.38 -2.25
C ASP A 502 -3.53 4.77 -2.45
N LYS A 503 -4.75 5.02 -1.98
CA LYS A 503 -5.39 6.35 -2.00
C LYS A 503 -4.49 7.44 -1.43
N ASP A 504 -3.80 7.12 -0.35
CA ASP A 504 -2.58 7.79 0.11
C ASP A 504 -1.51 6.73 0.45
N LEU A 505 -0.43 7.13 1.13
CA LEU A 505 0.66 6.22 1.43
C LEU A 505 0.36 5.36 2.66
N TYR A 506 0.68 4.06 2.58
CA TYR A 506 0.65 3.15 3.71
C TYR A 506 1.98 2.39 3.91
N ARG A 507 2.06 1.67 5.04
CA ARG A 507 3.18 0.78 5.39
C ARG A 507 2.65 -0.61 5.80
N PRO A 508 3.00 -1.67 5.06
CA PRO A 508 2.73 -3.06 5.47
C PRO A 508 3.83 -3.54 6.43
N ALA A 509 3.54 -3.53 7.72
CA ALA A 509 4.55 -3.70 8.78
C ALA A 509 5.32 -5.03 8.68
N MET A 510 4.63 -6.14 8.38
CA MET A 510 5.26 -7.45 8.30
C MET A 510 6.16 -7.60 7.08
N ILE A 511 5.79 -7.01 5.94
CA ILE A 511 6.61 -7.01 4.71
C ILE A 511 7.92 -6.26 4.98
N VAL A 512 7.85 -5.08 5.62
CA VAL A 512 9.04 -4.31 5.97
C VAL A 512 9.94 -5.08 6.94
N ARG A 513 9.37 -5.72 7.97
CA ARG A 513 10.13 -6.54 8.92
C ARG A 513 10.80 -7.74 8.23
N ALA A 514 10.11 -8.42 7.31
CA ALA A 514 10.70 -9.50 6.52
C ALA A 514 11.86 -9.01 5.66
N ALA A 515 11.74 -7.83 5.03
CA ALA A 515 12.83 -7.24 4.27
C ALA A 515 14.05 -6.94 5.15
N VAL A 516 13.86 -6.44 6.37
CA VAL A 516 14.94 -6.21 7.34
C VAL A 516 15.60 -7.51 7.75
N VAL A 517 14.83 -8.56 8.07
CA VAL A 517 15.37 -9.90 8.42
C VAL A 517 16.19 -10.48 7.26
N ALA A 518 15.65 -10.43 6.03
CA ALA A 518 16.34 -10.88 4.82
C ALA A 518 17.65 -10.10 4.58
N ALA A 519 17.62 -8.77 4.69
CA ALA A 519 18.79 -7.92 4.53
C ALA A 519 19.89 -8.25 5.56
N ARG A 520 19.51 -8.46 6.82
CA ARG A 520 20.46 -8.83 7.88
C ARG A 520 21.09 -10.19 7.65
N HIS A 521 20.29 -11.17 7.23
CA HIS A 521 20.79 -12.48 6.85
C HIS A 521 21.77 -12.41 5.69
N LEU A 522 21.39 -11.73 4.60
CA LEU A 522 22.21 -11.61 3.40
C LEU A 522 23.49 -10.81 3.62
N ALA A 523 23.50 -9.81 4.51
CA ALA A 523 24.71 -9.08 4.87
C ALA A 523 25.70 -9.95 5.67
N GLY A 524 25.19 -10.86 6.51
CA GLY A 524 26.00 -11.74 7.35
C GLY A 524 26.57 -12.98 6.63
N ALA A 525 25.96 -13.40 5.51
CA ALA A 525 26.49 -14.49 4.70
C ALA A 525 27.85 -14.11 4.10
N ALA A 526 28.86 -14.98 4.16
CA ALA A 526 30.09 -14.79 3.39
C ALA A 526 29.73 -14.76 1.89
N GLY A 527 30.41 -13.93 1.10
CA GLY A 527 30.14 -13.86 -0.34
C GLY A 527 30.40 -15.22 -0.98
N PRO A 528 29.85 -15.51 -2.18
CA PRO A 528 30.25 -16.71 -2.89
C PRO A 528 31.77 -16.74 -2.96
N ALA A 529 32.36 -17.83 -2.44
CA ALA A 529 33.78 -18.08 -2.58
C ALA A 529 34.06 -18.05 -4.08
N THR A 530 34.84 -17.06 -4.52
CA THR A 530 35.37 -17.00 -5.87
C THR A 530 36.10 -18.32 -6.14
N ALA A 531 35.50 -19.17 -6.97
CA ALA A 531 36.15 -20.29 -7.62
C ALA A 531 36.45 -19.90 -9.07
#